data_AF-A0A4S4BRE8-F1
#
_entry.id   AF-A0A4S4BRE8-F1
#
_cell.length_a   1.000
_cell.length_b   1.000
_cell.length_c   1.000
_cell.angle_alpha   90.00
_cell.angle_beta   90.00
_cell.angle_gamma   90.00
#
_symmetry.space_group_name_H-M   'P 1'
#
loop_
_entity.id
_entity.type
_entity.pdbx_description
1 polymer ?
#
loop_
_entity_poly.entity_id
_entity_poly.type
_entity_poly.pdbx_seq_one_letter_code
_entity_poly.pdbx_strand_id
1 'polypeptide(L)' 'MDLYHSWLYRHVINTEGFMWTVVCLLLGFNILLPVFIWYFTRGRKIIKSYLKHKKRLRAESGNQFGEK' A
#
# COMPACT_ATOMS: atom_id res chain seq x y z
N MET A 1 -40.37 -2.04 -10.28
CA MET A 1 -39.58 -2.15 -9.04
C MET A 1 -38.96 -3.54 -9.06
N ASP A 2 -37.96 -3.77 -9.91
CA ASP A 2 -37.53 -5.14 -10.30
C ASP A 2 -36.00 -5.29 -10.34
N LEU A 3 -35.28 -4.36 -9.73
CA LEU A 3 -33.81 -4.41 -9.68
C LEU A 3 -33.30 -5.60 -8.85
N TYR A 4 -34.11 -6.11 -7.92
CA TYR A 4 -33.81 -7.30 -7.12
C TYR A 4 -33.91 -8.62 -7.89
N HIS A 5 -34.57 -8.63 -9.05
CA HIS A 5 -34.67 -9.80 -9.95
C HIS A 5 -33.74 -9.70 -11.15
N SER A 6 -32.96 -8.63 -11.22
CA SER A 6 -31.94 -8.48 -12.25
C SER A 6 -30.91 -9.60 -12.12
N TRP A 7 -30.63 -10.29 -13.23
CA TRP A 7 -29.70 -11.42 -13.30
C TRP A 7 -28.35 -11.11 -12.63
N LEU A 8 -27.89 -9.86 -12.77
CA LEU A 8 -26.68 -9.33 -12.16
C LEU A 8 -26.72 -9.36 -10.62
N TYR A 9 -27.84 -8.97 -10.00
CA TYR A 9 -27.96 -9.00 -8.54
C TYR A 9 -27.89 -10.45 -8.02
N ARG A 10 -28.61 -11.37 -8.69
CA ARG A 10 -28.69 -12.78 -8.30
C ARG A 10 -27.37 -13.53 -8.46
N HIS A 11 -26.58 -13.20 -9.50
CA HIS A 11 -25.33 -13.91 -9.81
C HIS A 11 -24.06 -13.22 -9.32
N VAL A 12 -24.06 -11.89 -9.21
CA VAL A 12 -22.85 -11.13 -8.85
C VAL A 12 -22.91 -10.62 -7.42
N ILE A 13 -24.04 -10.04 -6.99
CA ILE A 13 -24.12 -9.35 -5.69
C ILE A 13 -24.55 -10.28 -4.56
N ASN A 14 -25.44 -11.25 -4.82
CA ASN A 14 -25.93 -12.22 -3.84
C ASN A 14 -24.95 -13.39 -3.58
N THR A 15 -23.84 -13.44 -4.31
CA THR A 15 -22.83 -14.48 -4.11
C THR A 15 -22.03 -14.13 -2.85
N GLU A 16 -21.99 -15.03 -1.87
CA GLU A 16 -21.34 -14.80 -0.57
C GLU A 16 -19.89 -14.32 -0.73
N GLY A 17 -19.15 -14.84 -1.72
CA GLY A 17 -17.80 -14.40 -2.06
C GLY A 17 -17.67 -12.93 -2.50
N PHE A 18 -18.71 -12.35 -3.12
CA PHE A 18 -18.72 -10.93 -3.48
C PHE A 18 -18.87 -10.04 -2.24
N MET A 19 -19.79 -10.40 -1.33
CA MET A 19 -19.90 -9.68 -0.05
C MET A 19 -18.59 -9.75 0.74
N TRP A 20 -17.95 -10.92 0.83
CA TRP A 20 -16.64 -11.04 1.48
C TRP A 20 -15.55 -10.22 0.79
N THR A 21 -15.56 -10.14 -0.54
CA THR A 21 -14.64 -9.28 -1.28
C THR A 21 -14.82 -7.82 -0.89
N VAL A 22 -16.06 -7.33 -0.83
CA VAL A 22 -16.37 -5.95 -0.42
C VAL A 22 -15.94 -5.69 1.03
N VAL A 23 -16.22 -6.62 1.94
CA VAL A 23 -15.81 -6.52 3.36
C VAL A 23 -14.28 -6.47 3.48
N CYS A 24 -13.56 -7.41 2.85
CA CYS A 24 -12.10 -7.44 2.85
C CYS A 24 -11.50 -6.17 2.23
N LEU A 25 -12.12 -5.64 1.19
CA LEU A 25 -11.68 -4.43 0.51
C LEU A 25 -11.87 -3.21 1.41
N LEU A 26 -13.05 -3.01 2.00
CA LEU A 26 -13.30 -1.92 2.95
C LEU A 26 -12.41 -2.02 4.19
N LEU A 27 -12.23 -3.21 4.75
CA LEU A 27 -11.36 -3.45 5.90
C LEU A 27 -9.89 -3.18 5.55
N GLY A 28 -9.45 -3.65 4.39
CA GLY A 28 -8.12 -3.36 3.85
C GLY A 28 -7.89 -1.87 3.68
N PHE A 29 -8.82 -1.16 3.02
CA PHE A 29 -8.74 0.29 2.86
C PHE A 29 -8.74 1.02 4.19
N ASN A 30 -9.53 0.60 5.18
CA ASN A 30 -9.56 1.22 6.49
C ASN A 30 -8.19 1.19 7.19
N ILE A 31 -7.44 0.09 7.04
CA ILE A 31 -6.09 -0.07 7.58
C ILE A 31 -5.05 0.62 6.69
N LEU A 32 -5.19 0.54 5.37
CA LEU A 32 -4.25 1.10 4.38
C LEU A 32 -4.29 2.62 4.34
N LEU A 33 -5.46 3.25 4.49
CA LEU A 33 -5.65 4.70 4.42
C LEU A 33 -4.75 5.48 5.39
N PRO A 34 -4.73 5.21 6.71
CA PRO A 34 -3.85 5.94 7.63
C PRO A 34 -2.36 5.74 7.32
N VAL A 35 -1.97 4.54 6.86
CA VAL A 35 -0.59 4.25 6.41
C VAL A 35 -0.24 5.06 5.16
N PHE A 36 -1.17 5.15 4.22
CA PHE A 36 -0.99 5.89 2.97
C PHE A 36 -0.85 7.40 3.21
N ILE A 37 -1.71 7.95 4.07
CA ILE A 37 -1.66 9.35 4.50
C ILE A 37 -0.33 9.63 5.22
N TRP A 38 0.08 8.77 6.14
CA TRP A 38 1.37 8.91 6.83
C TRP A 38 2.55 8.86 5.86
N TYR A 39 2.53 7.93 4.90
CA TYR A 39 3.56 7.80 3.87
C TYR A 39 3.70 9.07 3.03
N PHE A 40 2.57 9.65 2.61
CA PHE A 40 2.54 10.84 1.77
C PHE A 40 2.99 12.09 2.55
N THR A 41 2.54 12.26 3.79
CA THR A 41 2.86 13.43 4.62
C THR A 41 4.29 13.39 5.16
N ARG A 42 4.73 12.25 5.72
CA ARG A 42 6.01 12.14 6.43
C ARG A 42 6.95 11.10 5.83
N GLY A 43 6.42 9.98 5.36
CA GLY A 43 7.20 8.85 4.84
C GLY A 43 8.17 9.23 3.73
N ARG A 44 7.75 10.07 2.76
CA ARG A 44 8.63 10.51 1.66
C ARG A 44 9.91 11.20 2.12
N LYS A 45 9.84 12.06 3.14
CA LYS A 45 11.02 12.76 3.68
C LYS A 45 11.94 11.79 4.43
N ILE A 46 11.37 10.90 5.23
CA ILE A 46 12.11 9.89 6.01
C ILE A 46 12.84 8.92 5.06
N ILE A 47 12.15 8.42 4.03
CA ILE A 47 12.73 7.48 3.06
C ILE A 47 13.86 8.13 2.26
N LYS A 48 13.70 9.38 1.82
CA LYS A 48 14.78 10.12 1.15
C LYS A 48 16.01 10.28 2.05
N SER A 49 15.81 10.63 3.31
CA SER A 49 16.92 10.75 4.28
C SER A 49 17.60 9.40 4.53
N TYR A 50 16.84 8.31 4.67
CA TYR A 50 17.37 6.97 4.85
C TYR A 50 18.20 6.50 3.63
N LEU A 51 17.67 6.69 2.42
CA LEU A 51 18.38 6.35 1.18
C LEU A 51 19.66 7.19 1.02
N LYS A 52 19.64 8.46 1.42
CA LYS A 52 20.83 9.33 1.40
C LYS A 52 21.90 8.85 2.36
N HIS A 53 21.53 8.43 3.58
CA HIS A 53 22.47 7.84 4.53
C HIS A 53 23.07 6.53 4.01
N LYS A 54 22.25 5.64 3.45
CA LYS A 54 22.74 4.37 2.87
C LYS A 54 23.73 4.60 1.72
N LYS A 55 23.51 5.62 0.88
CA LYS A 55 24.44 6.01 -0.19
C LYS A 55 25.77 6.54 0.36
N ARG A 56 25.74 7.35 1.42
CA ARG A 56 26.97 7.87 2.07
C ARG A 56 27.82 6.75 2.67
N LEU A 57 27.19 5.84 3.41
CA LEU A 57 27.89 4.69 4.01
C LEU A 57 28.58 3.81 2.94
N ARG A 58 27.94 3.61 1.78
CA ARG A 58 28.55 2.88 0.66
C ARG A 58 29.74 3.62 0.03
N ALA A 59 29.67 4.95 -0.07
CA ALA A 59 30.75 5.76 -0.62
C ALA A 59 31.97 5.79 0.33
N GLU A 60 31.74 5.93 1.63
CA GLU A 60 32.81 5.90 2.65
C GLU A 60 33.48 4.52 2.72
N SER A 61 32.70 3.42 2.66
CA SER A 61 33.26 2.06 2.62
C SER A 61 34.05 1.76 1.35
N GLY A 62 33.68 2.36 0.21
CA GLY A 62 34.42 2.20 -1.04
C GLY A 62 35.72 3.01 -1.06
N ASN A 63 35.71 4.22 -0.49
CA ASN A 63 36.90 5.07 -0.42
C ASN A 63 37.98 4.47 0.51
N GLN A 64 37.59 3.85 1.61
CA GLN A 64 38.51 3.17 2.54
C GLN A 64 39.20 1.92 1.95
N PHE A 65 38.67 1.35 0.87
CA PHE A 65 39.27 0.20 0.18
C PHE A 65 40.13 0.61 -1.02
N GLY A 66 39.93 1.82 -1.57
CA GLY A 66 40.73 2.35 -2.68
C GLY A 66 41.98 3.12 -2.27
N GLU A 67 42.13 3.48 -1.00
CA GLU A 67 43.33 4.13 -0.43
C GLU A 67 44.37 3.14 0.15
N LYS A 68 44.23 1.84 -0.10
CA LYS A 68 45.23 0.81 0.27
C LYS A 68 45.90 0.25 -0.97
#